data_AF-A0A7J4KK33-F1
#
_entry.id   AF-A0A7J4KK33-F1
#
_cell.length_a   1.000
_cell.length_b   1.000
_cell.length_c   1.000
_cell.angle_alpha   90.00
_cell.angle_beta   90.00
_cell.angle_gamma   90.00
#
_symmetry.space_group_name_H-M   'P 1'
#
loop_
_entity.id
_entity.type
_entity.pdbx_description
1 polymer ?
#
loop_
_entity_poly.entity_id
_entity_poly.type
_entity_poly.pdbx_seq_one_letter_code
_entity_poly.pdbx_strand_id
1 'polypeptide(L)'
;MRKAIASFFIVFLVFLLCSVALPLQADAGQAGVGVINVPPKYGYIRVEEQGDYIRVYLNISDYNSWADVYNVSVTLENYGKKLSTFVFQQYKSLDSFVEINEFSETPKKNHLLDIKKCFFEKSNEQETIDQRCDIAIRFVFQKTFFTGLSIVINDRAGSAPAEAYIYYNSEESLRSGNTIVIPWIDVQISLSLPPYLLDIIAVILATIGVMYYLKKTGIREKRKKVYEKIS
;
A
#
# COMPACT_ATOMS: atom_id res chain seq x y z
N MET A 1 2.70 72.32 -25.15
CA MET A 1 3.20 71.01 -25.62
C MET A 1 4.61 70.66 -25.16
N ARG A 2 5.60 71.57 -25.16
CA ARG A 2 7.00 71.26 -24.72
C ARG A 2 7.13 70.79 -23.26
N LYS A 3 6.30 71.26 -22.33
CA LYS A 3 6.36 70.86 -20.91
C LYS A 3 5.92 69.40 -20.63
N ALA A 4 5.01 68.87 -21.44
CA ALA A 4 4.51 67.49 -21.27
C ALA A 4 5.53 66.45 -21.76
N ILE A 5 6.25 66.76 -22.84
CA ILE A 5 7.28 65.87 -23.40
C ILE A 5 8.50 65.81 -22.45
N ALA A 6 8.88 66.94 -21.85
CA ALA A 6 9.96 66.99 -20.87
C ALA A 6 9.62 66.18 -19.60
N SER A 7 8.37 66.26 -19.11
CA SER A 7 7.93 65.51 -17.94
C SER A 7 7.93 64.00 -18.18
N PHE A 8 7.58 63.55 -19.39
CA PHE A 8 7.61 62.14 -19.75
C PHE A 8 9.04 61.60 -19.82
N PHE A 9 9.97 62.38 -20.38
CA PHE A 9 11.39 62.02 -20.43
C PHE A 9 12.03 61.93 -19.04
N ILE A 10 11.67 62.82 -18.13
CA ILE A 10 12.19 62.80 -16.75
C ILE A 10 11.67 61.57 -16.00
N VAL A 11 10.38 61.23 -16.12
CA VAL A 11 9.80 60.04 -15.49
C VAL A 11 10.45 58.76 -16.04
N PHE A 12 10.68 58.70 -17.37
CA PHE A 12 11.34 57.56 -17.99
C PHE A 12 12.81 57.42 -17.55
N LEU A 13 13.54 58.53 -17.43
CA LEU A 13 14.92 58.55 -16.95
C LEU A 13 15.02 58.14 -15.47
N VAL A 14 14.08 58.57 -14.62
CA VAL A 14 14.01 58.16 -13.21
C VAL A 14 13.70 56.66 -13.09
N PHE A 15 12.81 56.13 -13.94
CA PHE A 15 12.51 54.70 -13.97
C PHE A 15 13.73 53.87 -14.40
N LEU A 16 14.50 54.38 -15.37
CA LEU A 16 15.73 53.74 -15.86
C LEU A 16 16.89 53.84 -14.85
N LEU A 17 16.97 54.92 -14.07
CA LEU A 17 17.96 55.06 -12.99
C LEU A 17 17.61 54.16 -11.80
N CYS A 18 16.32 53.98 -11.48
CA CYS A 18 15.88 53.03 -10.46
C CYS A 18 16.15 51.56 -10.84
N SER A 19 16.13 51.19 -12.13
CA SER A 19 16.46 49.82 -12.54
C SER A 19 17.94 49.49 -12.48
N VAL A 20 18.83 50.50 -12.55
CA VAL A 20 20.29 50.31 -12.49
C VAL A 20 20.83 50.46 -11.05
N ALA A 21 20.15 51.23 -10.19
CA ALA A 21 20.61 51.52 -8.82
C ALA A 21 20.10 50.55 -7.74
N LEU A 22 19.21 49.61 -8.08
CA LEU A 22 18.86 48.52 -7.17
C LEU A 22 19.90 47.41 -7.32
N PRO A 23 20.78 47.17 -6.33
CA PRO A 23 21.51 45.92 -6.29
C PRO A 23 20.44 44.84 -6.06
N LEU A 24 20.03 44.18 -7.14
CA LEU A 24 19.59 42.80 -7.02
C LEU A 24 20.81 42.06 -6.46
N GLN A 25 20.86 41.96 -5.13
CA GLN A 25 21.54 40.87 -4.46
C GLN A 25 20.78 39.60 -4.85
N ALA A 26 20.91 39.21 -6.12
CA ALA A 26 20.90 37.83 -6.49
C ALA A 26 22.18 37.30 -5.87
N ASP A 27 22.06 36.86 -4.61
CA ASP A 27 23.03 35.97 -4.02
C ASP A 27 23.13 34.81 -4.99
N ALA A 28 24.21 34.81 -5.78
CA ALA A 28 24.65 33.65 -6.51
C ALA A 28 25.18 32.67 -5.46
N GLY A 29 24.28 32.22 -4.58
CA GLY A 29 24.48 31.03 -3.81
C GLY A 29 24.84 29.96 -4.82
N GLN A 30 26.03 29.37 -4.65
CA GLN A 30 26.39 28.14 -5.34
C GLN A 30 25.13 27.29 -5.44
N ALA A 31 24.68 27.04 -6.66
CA ALA A 31 23.67 26.02 -6.91
C ALA A 31 24.35 24.68 -6.57
N GLY A 32 24.46 24.39 -5.27
CA GLY A 32 24.52 23.03 -4.81
C GLY A 32 23.31 22.36 -5.42
N VAL A 33 23.54 21.28 -6.15
CA VAL A 33 22.47 20.40 -6.59
C VAL A 33 21.74 20.01 -5.31
N GLY A 34 20.61 20.68 -5.04
CA GLY A 34 19.76 20.34 -3.93
C GLY A 34 19.19 18.98 -4.25
N VAL A 35 19.72 17.93 -3.61
CA VAL A 35 19.08 16.63 -3.63
C VAL A 35 17.77 16.84 -2.88
N ILE A 36 16.67 16.90 -3.63
CA ILE A 36 15.35 16.93 -3.02
C ILE A 36 15.21 15.58 -2.35
N ASN A 37 15.14 15.55 -1.02
CA ASN A 37 14.84 14.32 -0.33
C ASN A 37 13.37 13.97 -0.60
N VAL A 38 13.14 12.96 -1.42
CA VAL A 38 11.80 12.51 -1.79
C VAL A 38 11.49 11.32 -0.88
N PRO A 39 10.32 11.27 -0.22
CA PRO A 39 9.98 10.11 0.59
C PRO A 39 9.89 8.84 -0.28
N PRO A 40 10.22 7.67 0.29
CA PRO A 40 10.17 6.41 -0.43
C PRO A 40 8.75 6.14 -0.95
N LYS A 41 8.64 5.48 -2.11
CA LYS A 41 7.35 5.12 -2.71
C LYS A 41 7.21 3.61 -2.87
N TYR A 42 5.97 3.15 -2.83
CA TYR A 42 5.63 1.78 -3.19
C TYR A 42 5.62 1.64 -4.72
N GLY A 43 6.51 0.81 -5.26
CA GLY A 43 6.42 0.35 -6.64
C GLY A 43 5.24 -0.62 -6.80
N TYR A 44 5.17 -1.64 -5.95
CA TYR A 44 3.98 -2.48 -5.79
C TYR A 44 3.91 -3.13 -4.41
N ILE A 45 2.70 -3.53 -4.04
CA ILE A 45 2.41 -4.36 -2.88
C ILE A 45 1.60 -5.57 -3.36
N ARG A 46 2.08 -6.78 -3.11
CA ARG A 46 1.39 -8.03 -3.45
C ARG A 46 1.32 -8.93 -2.22
N VAL A 47 0.12 -9.40 -1.92
CA VAL A 47 -0.13 -10.34 -0.82
C VAL A 47 -0.55 -11.67 -1.43
N GLU A 48 0.10 -12.75 -1.02
CA GLU A 48 -0.20 -14.11 -1.47
C GLU A 48 -0.34 -15.06 -0.29
N GLU A 49 -1.24 -16.03 -0.42
CA GLU A 49 -1.28 -17.18 0.48
C GLU A 49 -0.72 -18.40 -0.26
N GLN A 50 0.22 -19.12 0.37
CA GLN A 50 0.74 -20.37 -0.18
C GLN A 50 0.92 -21.40 0.95
N GLY A 51 0.08 -22.44 0.94
CA GLY A 51 0.01 -23.42 2.02
C GLY A 51 -0.37 -22.76 3.35
N ASP A 52 0.42 -23.03 4.38
CA ASP A 52 0.21 -22.49 5.74
C ASP A 52 0.84 -21.11 5.96
N TYR A 53 1.25 -20.42 4.89
CA TYR A 53 1.95 -19.13 4.97
C TYR A 53 1.26 -18.05 4.14
N ILE A 54 1.37 -16.83 4.64
CA ILE A 54 1.07 -15.58 3.94
C ILE A 54 2.39 -14.90 3.60
N ARG A 55 2.48 -14.38 2.38
CA ARG A 55 3.65 -13.70 1.84
C ARG A 55 3.25 -12.31 1.41
N VAL A 56 3.96 -11.30 1.92
CA VAL A 56 3.78 -9.91 1.52
C VAL A 56 5.04 -9.49 0.78
N TYR A 57 4.90 -9.27 -0.52
CA TYR A 57 5.95 -8.77 -1.40
C TYR A 57 5.77 -7.26 -1.53
N LEU A 58 6.84 -6.56 -1.25
CA LEU A 58 6.95 -5.11 -1.36
C LEU A 58 8.07 -4.82 -2.34
N ASN A 59 7.80 -3.94 -3.30
CA ASN A 59 8.86 -3.25 -4.02
C ASN A 59 8.83 -1.79 -3.62
N ILE A 60 9.95 -1.29 -3.12
CA ILE A 60 10.08 0.07 -2.59
C ILE A 60 11.08 0.80 -3.47
N SER A 61 10.68 1.93 -4.02
CA SER A 61 11.53 2.78 -4.84
C SER A 61 11.86 4.04 -4.05
N ASP A 62 13.15 4.27 -3.80
CA ASP A 62 13.59 5.39 -2.96
C ASP A 62 14.13 6.60 -3.75
N TYR A 63 14.18 6.56 -5.09
CA TYR A 63 14.69 7.60 -6.01
C TYR A 63 16.15 8.07 -5.79
N ASN A 64 16.56 8.32 -4.55
CA ASN A 64 17.79 8.96 -4.12
C ASN A 64 18.88 7.95 -3.77
N SER A 65 18.57 6.90 -3.00
CA SER A 65 19.51 5.86 -2.62
C SER A 65 18.82 4.68 -1.96
N TRP A 66 19.32 3.45 -2.17
CA TRP A 66 18.90 2.30 -1.34
C TRP A 66 19.23 2.47 0.15
N ALA A 67 20.10 3.41 0.50
CA ALA A 67 20.60 3.61 1.86
C ALA A 67 19.68 4.47 2.73
N ASP A 68 18.64 5.05 2.14
CA ASP A 68 17.75 6.01 2.82
C ASP A 68 16.62 5.29 3.56
N VAL A 69 16.16 4.13 3.08
CA VAL A 69 15.24 3.25 3.84
C VAL A 69 15.85 2.83 5.19
N TYR A 70 15.20 3.24 6.28
CA TYR A 70 15.59 2.87 7.64
C TYR A 70 14.97 1.53 8.06
N ASN A 71 13.65 1.43 7.96
CA ASN A 71 12.91 0.20 8.22
C ASN A 71 11.59 0.15 7.47
N VAL A 72 11.08 -1.06 7.35
CA VAL A 72 9.80 -1.37 6.72
C VAL A 72 9.02 -2.25 7.66
N SER A 73 7.79 -1.87 7.97
CA SER A 73 6.94 -2.61 8.88
C SER A 73 5.64 -3.04 8.22
N VAL A 74 5.21 -4.25 8.54
CA VAL A 74 3.93 -4.84 8.13
C VAL A 74 3.16 -5.19 9.40
N THR A 75 2.06 -4.50 9.64
CA THR A 75 1.23 -4.66 10.83
C THR A 75 -0.08 -5.32 10.47
N LEU A 76 -0.37 -6.44 11.12
CA LEU A 76 -1.66 -7.10 11.07
C LEU A 76 -2.62 -6.43 12.04
N GLU A 77 -3.82 -6.13 11.58
CA GLU A 77 -4.89 -5.51 12.36
C GLU A 77 -6.17 -6.34 12.31
N ASN A 78 -6.91 -6.32 13.41
CA ASN A 78 -8.22 -6.94 13.52
C ASN A 78 -9.19 -5.95 14.15
N TYR A 79 -10.14 -5.45 13.36
CA TYR A 79 -11.09 -4.41 13.72
C TYR A 79 -10.41 -3.20 14.40
N GLY A 80 -9.32 -2.71 13.82
CA GLY A 80 -8.54 -1.57 14.33
C GLY A 80 -7.62 -1.90 15.51
N LYS A 81 -7.53 -3.16 15.95
CA LYS A 81 -6.55 -3.59 16.95
C LYS A 81 -5.34 -4.25 16.29
N LYS A 82 -4.15 -3.75 16.60
CA LYS A 82 -2.88 -4.36 16.20
C LYS A 82 -2.69 -5.75 16.82
N LEU A 83 -2.50 -6.76 15.98
CA LEU A 83 -2.26 -8.15 16.37
C LEU A 83 -0.76 -8.47 16.46
N SER A 84 -0.04 -8.22 15.36
CA SER A 84 1.41 -8.42 15.26
C SER A 84 1.98 -7.43 14.25
N THR A 85 3.25 -7.06 14.44
CA THR A 85 4.02 -6.26 13.49
C THR A 85 5.29 -6.98 13.14
N PHE A 86 5.52 -7.16 11.85
CA PHE A 86 6.75 -7.66 11.27
C PHE A 86 7.57 -6.46 10.81
N VAL A 87 8.87 -6.46 11.09
CA VAL A 87 9.76 -5.36 10.77
C VAL A 87 10.97 -5.90 10.04
N PHE A 88 11.29 -5.32 8.89
CA PHE A 88 12.59 -5.39 8.27
C PHE A 88 13.37 -4.13 8.67
N GLN A 89 14.50 -4.30 9.32
CA GLN A 89 15.35 -3.23 9.82
C GLN A 89 16.65 -3.21 9.01
N GLN A 90 16.87 -2.13 8.25
CA GLN A 90 18.08 -1.99 7.44
C GLN A 90 19.26 -1.49 8.27
N TYR A 91 19.03 -0.58 9.23
CA TYR A 91 20.08 -0.02 10.09
C TYR A 91 19.72 -0.15 11.57
N LYS A 92 20.72 -0.34 12.46
CA LYS A 92 20.48 -0.47 13.90
C LYS A 92 19.91 0.79 14.57
N SER A 93 20.29 1.96 14.05
CA SER A 93 19.84 3.28 14.48
C SER A 93 19.94 4.25 13.30
N LEU A 94 19.30 5.42 13.38
CA LEU A 94 19.33 6.43 12.32
C LEU A 94 20.77 6.89 12.00
N ASP A 95 21.60 6.98 13.04
CA ASP A 95 23.03 7.38 12.95
C ASP A 95 23.96 6.25 12.47
N SER A 96 23.47 5.02 12.34
CA SER A 96 24.28 3.88 11.90
C SER A 96 24.41 3.88 10.38
N PHE A 97 25.64 3.80 9.87
CA PHE A 97 25.92 3.61 8.45
C PHE A 97 26.15 2.14 8.07
N VAL A 98 26.20 1.25 9.06
CA VAL A 98 26.33 -0.20 8.83
C VAL A 98 24.94 -0.81 8.70
N GLU A 99 24.71 -1.47 7.57
CA GLU A 99 23.49 -2.23 7.30
C GLU A 99 23.47 -3.54 8.08
N ILE A 100 22.35 -3.85 8.73
CA ILE A 100 22.09 -5.10 9.45
C ILE A 100 21.10 -6.01 8.71
N ASN A 101 20.15 -5.43 7.96
CA ASN A 101 19.17 -6.15 7.14
C ASN A 101 18.44 -7.29 7.86
N GLU A 102 17.88 -7.00 9.05
CA GLU A 102 17.29 -8.03 9.92
C GLU A 102 15.75 -8.00 9.92
N PHE A 103 15.14 -9.19 9.95
CA PHE A 103 13.70 -9.35 10.13
C PHE A 103 13.35 -9.67 11.59
N SER A 104 12.28 -9.05 12.09
CA SER A 104 11.81 -9.27 13.47
C SER A 104 10.29 -9.16 13.59
N GLU A 105 9.73 -9.68 14.69
CA GLU A 105 8.30 -9.64 15.00
C GLU A 105 8.05 -9.03 16.39
N THR A 106 7.00 -8.23 16.50
CA THR A 106 6.50 -7.66 17.76
C THR A 106 4.97 -7.79 17.87
N PRO A 107 4.42 -8.41 18.92
CA PRO A 107 5.13 -9.05 20.03
C PRO A 107 5.71 -10.42 19.64
N LYS A 108 6.94 -10.72 20.08
CA LYS A 108 7.66 -11.98 19.76
C LYS A 108 6.91 -13.27 20.13
N LYS A 109 5.97 -13.19 21.07
CA LYS A 109 5.19 -14.34 21.58
C LYS A 109 4.30 -15.00 20.55
N ASN A 110 3.95 -14.30 19.47
CA ASN A 110 3.01 -14.79 18.47
C ASN A 110 3.68 -15.82 17.53
N HIS A 111 5.01 -15.76 17.37
CA HIS A 111 5.81 -16.68 16.55
C HIS A 111 5.25 -16.90 15.13
N LEU A 112 4.67 -15.85 14.54
CA LEU A 112 4.06 -15.93 13.22
C LEU A 112 5.13 -15.80 12.13
N LEU A 113 6.17 -14.98 12.34
CA LEU A 113 7.16 -14.68 11.31
C LEU A 113 8.13 -15.85 11.07
N ASP A 114 8.20 -16.34 9.83
CA ASP A 114 9.20 -17.32 9.39
C ASP A 114 10.40 -16.60 8.78
N ILE A 115 11.32 -16.17 9.65
CA ILE A 115 12.51 -15.37 9.28
C ILE A 115 13.34 -16.07 8.20
N LYS A 116 13.38 -17.41 8.18
CA LYS A 116 14.17 -18.18 7.20
C LYS A 116 13.62 -18.08 5.78
N LYS A 117 12.34 -17.71 5.62
CA LYS A 117 11.67 -17.55 4.32
C LYS A 117 11.50 -16.08 3.90
N CYS A 118 11.67 -15.15 4.84
CA CYS A 118 11.78 -13.74 4.54
C CYS A 118 12.95 -13.48 3.59
N PHE A 119 12.81 -12.46 2.74
CA PHE A 119 13.79 -12.17 1.70
C PHE A 119 13.92 -10.66 1.52
N PHE A 120 15.13 -10.25 1.20
CA PHE A 120 15.49 -8.87 0.90
C PHE A 120 16.51 -8.87 -0.23
N GLU A 121 16.27 -8.05 -1.25
CA GLU A 121 17.19 -7.85 -2.37
C GLU A 121 17.09 -6.41 -2.89
N LYS A 122 18.24 -5.84 -3.20
CA LYS A 122 18.34 -4.56 -3.89
C LYS A 122 18.35 -4.82 -5.38
N SER A 123 17.56 -4.07 -6.14
CA SER A 123 17.60 -4.09 -7.59
C SER A 123 19.01 -3.79 -8.08
N ASN A 124 19.44 -4.47 -9.15
CA ASN A 124 20.64 -4.11 -9.91
C ASN A 124 20.28 -3.53 -11.28
N GLU A 125 18.99 -3.24 -11.51
CA GLU A 125 18.49 -2.76 -12.80
C GLU A 125 18.93 -1.32 -13.06
N GLN A 126 19.36 -1.04 -14.30
CA GLN A 126 19.94 0.25 -14.67
C GLN A 126 19.07 1.07 -15.64
N GLU A 127 17.91 0.52 -16.04
CA GLU A 127 17.12 1.01 -17.18
C GLU A 127 16.42 2.35 -16.91
N THR A 128 15.88 2.59 -15.71
CA THR A 128 15.30 3.88 -15.32
C THR A 128 15.87 4.37 -13.98
N ILE A 129 15.88 5.68 -13.72
CA ILE A 129 16.41 6.27 -12.48
C ILE A 129 15.67 5.70 -11.26
N ASP A 130 14.37 5.48 -11.40
CA ASP A 130 13.49 4.95 -10.35
C ASP A 130 13.83 3.49 -10.01
N GLN A 131 14.03 2.63 -11.02
CA GLN A 131 14.36 1.20 -10.83
C GLN A 131 15.75 0.96 -10.26
N ARG A 132 16.65 1.95 -10.36
CA ARG A 132 18.00 1.86 -9.80
C ARG A 132 17.99 1.88 -8.29
N CYS A 133 16.95 2.38 -7.63
CA CYS A 133 16.89 2.43 -6.16
C CYS A 133 15.75 1.57 -5.61
N ASP A 134 15.42 0.49 -6.33
CA ASP A 134 14.37 -0.44 -5.92
C ASP A 134 14.88 -1.46 -4.89
N ILE A 135 14.06 -1.72 -3.88
CA ILE A 135 14.28 -2.72 -2.84
C ILE A 135 13.08 -3.67 -2.84
N ALA A 136 13.36 -4.94 -3.10
CA ALA A 136 12.40 -6.02 -2.99
C ALA A 136 12.46 -6.63 -1.59
N ILE A 137 11.35 -6.57 -0.86
CA ILE A 137 11.20 -7.15 0.48
C ILE A 137 10.05 -8.15 0.48
N ARG A 138 10.30 -9.34 1.02
CA ARG A 138 9.28 -10.35 1.24
C ARG A 138 9.19 -10.70 2.72
N PHE A 139 8.05 -10.41 3.32
CA PHE A 139 7.67 -10.95 4.62
C PHE A 139 6.94 -12.27 4.44
N VAL A 140 7.31 -13.28 5.23
CA VAL A 140 6.63 -14.58 5.23
C VAL A 140 6.23 -14.94 6.65
N PHE A 141 4.94 -15.08 6.89
CA PHE A 141 4.40 -15.40 8.22
C PHE A 141 3.31 -16.46 8.14
N GLN A 142 3.09 -17.16 9.25
CA GLN A 142 2.06 -18.19 9.37
C GLN A 142 0.68 -17.60 9.13
N LYS A 143 -0.17 -18.38 8.45
CA LYS A 143 -1.56 -18.01 8.18
C LYS A 143 -2.30 -17.74 9.48
N THR A 144 -2.88 -16.55 9.59
CA THR A 144 -3.65 -16.11 10.76
C THR A 144 -4.79 -15.20 10.31
N PHE A 145 -5.81 -15.05 11.14
CA PHE A 145 -6.94 -14.18 10.85
C PHE A 145 -6.62 -12.72 11.17
N PHE A 146 -6.89 -11.81 10.23
CA PHE A 146 -6.80 -10.37 10.38
C PHE A 146 -7.77 -9.69 9.40
N THR A 147 -8.17 -8.45 9.70
CA THR A 147 -9.07 -7.63 8.87
C THR A 147 -8.34 -6.48 8.18
N GLY A 148 -7.07 -6.26 8.47
CA GLY A 148 -6.31 -5.17 7.90
C GLY A 148 -4.81 -5.43 7.92
N LEU A 149 -4.13 -4.86 6.95
CA LEU A 149 -2.68 -4.92 6.81
C LEU A 149 -2.18 -3.50 6.56
N SER A 150 -1.48 -2.95 7.56
CA SER A 150 -0.85 -1.63 7.52
C SER A 150 0.63 -1.78 7.21
N ILE A 151 1.12 -1.11 6.17
CA ILE A 151 2.50 -1.14 5.72
C ILE A 151 3.06 0.27 5.89
N VAL A 152 4.20 0.38 6.55
CA VAL A 152 4.86 1.66 6.80
C VAL A 152 6.32 1.55 6.47
N ILE A 153 6.82 2.48 5.66
CA ILE A 153 8.23 2.65 5.33
C ILE A 153 8.72 3.92 6.00
N ASN A 154 9.80 3.80 6.78
CA ASN A 154 10.47 4.93 7.39
C ASN A 154 11.82 5.17 6.70
N ASP A 155 12.08 6.43 6.37
CA ASP A 155 13.35 6.95 5.84
C ASP A 155 14.26 7.39 7.00
N ARG A 156 15.57 7.26 6.82
CA ARG A 156 16.61 7.73 7.74
C ARG A 156 16.68 9.24 7.85
N ALA A 157 16.39 9.95 6.76
CA ALA A 157 16.48 11.41 6.70
C ALA A 157 15.30 12.10 7.41
N GLY A 158 14.39 11.34 8.04
CA GLY A 158 13.30 11.89 8.84
C GLY A 158 12.16 12.47 8.01
N SER A 159 12.09 12.12 6.73
CA SER A 159 10.94 12.42 5.87
C SER A 159 9.65 11.80 6.41
N ALA A 160 8.51 12.33 5.95
CA ALA A 160 7.22 11.72 6.26
C ALA A 160 7.21 10.25 5.82
N PRO A 161 6.73 9.32 6.68
CA PRO A 161 6.70 7.91 6.34
C PRO A 161 5.74 7.65 5.19
N ALA A 162 6.05 6.64 4.38
CA ALA A 162 5.14 6.17 3.35
C ALA A 162 4.24 5.09 3.93
N GLU A 163 2.94 5.33 3.91
CA GLU A 163 1.94 4.43 4.52
C GLU A 163 1.02 3.85 3.45
N ALA A 164 0.73 2.55 3.56
CA ALA A 164 -0.26 1.87 2.74
C ALA A 164 -1.13 0.98 3.63
N TYR A 165 -2.44 1.02 3.42
CA TYR A 165 -3.38 0.21 4.18
C TYR A 165 -4.22 -0.66 3.27
N ILE A 166 -4.24 -1.96 3.55
CA ILE A 166 -5.10 -2.92 2.87
C ILE A 166 -6.14 -3.39 3.87
N TYR A 167 -7.40 -3.11 3.57
CA TYR A 167 -8.53 -3.54 4.40
C TYR A 167 -9.19 -4.79 3.82
N TYR A 168 -9.43 -5.76 4.68
CA TYR A 168 -10.12 -7.01 4.38
C TYR A 168 -11.44 -7.00 5.15
N ASN A 169 -12.51 -6.62 4.46
CA ASN A 169 -13.84 -6.55 5.06
C ASN A 169 -14.29 -7.96 5.44
N SER A 170 -14.71 -8.13 6.69
CA SER A 170 -15.14 -9.44 7.21
C SER A 170 -16.42 -9.89 6.52
N GLU A 171 -16.26 -10.73 5.50
CA GLU A 171 -17.16 -11.80 5.00
C GLU A 171 -16.85 -12.19 3.56
N GLU A 172 -15.96 -11.47 2.87
CA GLU A 172 -15.44 -11.88 1.56
C GLU A 172 -13.93 -12.00 1.60
N SER A 173 -13.45 -13.17 1.18
CA SER A 173 -12.07 -13.51 0.89
C SER A 173 -11.26 -12.37 0.27
N LEU A 174 -9.94 -12.38 0.50
CA LEU A 174 -8.85 -11.66 -0.18
C LEU A 174 -9.09 -11.38 -1.69
N ARG A 175 -10.05 -10.52 -2.03
CA ARG A 175 -10.51 -10.29 -3.40
C ARG A 175 -10.05 -8.90 -3.83
N SER A 176 -9.19 -8.86 -4.84
CA SER A 176 -9.05 -7.68 -5.70
C SER A 176 -10.17 -7.75 -6.73
N GLY A 177 -10.91 -6.66 -6.94
CA GLY A 177 -12.27 -6.63 -7.51
C GLY A 177 -12.60 -7.60 -8.66
N ASN A 178 -11.67 -7.82 -9.60
CA ASN A 178 -11.87 -8.64 -10.81
C ASN A 178 -11.11 -10.00 -10.83
N THR A 179 -10.44 -10.35 -9.74
CA THR A 179 -9.68 -11.60 -9.64
C THR A 179 -10.20 -12.42 -8.47
N ILE A 180 -10.81 -13.56 -8.78
CA ILE A 180 -11.15 -14.54 -7.76
C ILE A 180 -9.93 -15.44 -7.57
N VAL A 181 -9.32 -15.35 -6.39
CA VAL A 181 -8.31 -16.29 -5.94
C VAL A 181 -9.04 -17.35 -5.11
N ILE A 182 -9.26 -18.52 -5.71
CA ILE A 182 -9.90 -19.66 -5.03
C ILE A 182 -8.79 -20.46 -4.35
N PRO A 183 -8.75 -20.57 -3.01
CA PRO A 183 -7.59 -21.06 -2.27
C PRO A 183 -7.27 -22.56 -2.43
N TRP A 184 -8.03 -23.32 -3.23
CA TRP A 184 -7.80 -24.75 -3.51
C TRP A 184 -7.56 -25.06 -5.00
N ILE A 185 -7.40 -24.03 -5.83
CA ILE A 185 -7.10 -24.18 -7.27
C ILE A 185 -5.90 -23.28 -7.59
N ASP A 186 -4.82 -23.86 -8.13
CA ASP A 186 -3.60 -23.14 -8.56
C ASP A 186 -3.82 -22.24 -9.81
N VAL A 187 -5.07 -21.91 -10.13
CA VAL A 187 -5.44 -21.12 -11.30
C VAL A 187 -6.14 -19.85 -10.85
N GLN A 188 -5.57 -18.71 -11.25
CA GLN A 188 -6.19 -17.40 -11.07
C GLN A 188 -7.30 -17.25 -12.12
N ILE A 189 -8.54 -17.03 -11.66
CA ILE A 189 -9.66 -16.78 -12.56
C ILE A 189 -9.92 -15.27 -12.58
N SER A 190 -9.47 -14.62 -13.64
CA SER A 190 -9.84 -13.23 -13.93
C SER A 190 -11.21 -13.22 -14.60
N LEU A 191 -12.24 -12.86 -13.82
CA LEU A 191 -13.58 -12.66 -14.34
C LEU A 191 -13.75 -11.16 -14.58
N SER A 192 -13.75 -10.75 -15.85
CA SER A 192 -14.22 -9.42 -16.25
C SER A 192 -15.74 -9.38 -16.16
N LEU A 193 -16.28 -9.52 -14.94
CA LEU A 193 -17.70 -9.42 -14.67
C LEU A 193 -17.95 -8.22 -13.76
N PRO A 194 -18.95 -7.38 -14.09
CA PRO A 194 -19.43 -6.36 -13.18
C PRO A 194 -19.72 -6.93 -11.78
N PRO A 195 -19.30 -6.25 -10.68
CA PRO A 195 -19.36 -6.81 -9.32
C PRO A 195 -20.74 -7.38 -8.92
N TYR A 196 -21.82 -6.74 -9.36
CA TYR A 196 -23.20 -7.12 -9.05
C TYR A 196 -23.64 -8.47 -9.63
N LEU A 197 -22.98 -8.99 -10.67
CA LEU A 197 -23.40 -10.26 -11.30
C LEU A 197 -23.09 -11.47 -10.43
N LEU A 198 -21.99 -11.43 -9.68
CA LEU A 198 -21.62 -12.52 -8.77
C LEU A 198 -22.57 -12.58 -7.57
N ASP A 199 -22.94 -11.43 -7.04
CA ASP A 199 -23.92 -11.32 -5.95
C ASP A 199 -25.29 -11.88 -6.38
N ILE A 200 -25.72 -11.57 -7.60
CA ILE A 200 -26.95 -12.11 -8.18
C ILE A 200 -26.87 -13.63 -8.31
N ILE A 201 -25.76 -14.19 -8.79
CA ILE A 201 -25.57 -15.64 -8.90
C ILE A 201 -25.62 -16.31 -7.52
N ALA A 202 -24.97 -15.72 -6.52
CA ALA A 202 -24.98 -16.24 -5.15
C ALA A 202 -26.39 -16.27 -4.56
N VAL A 203 -27.17 -15.19 -4.76
CA VAL A 203 -28.58 -15.11 -4.31
C VAL A 203 -29.46 -16.14 -5.03
N ILE A 204 -29.26 -16.34 -6.33
CA ILE A 204 -30.00 -17.35 -7.12
C ILE A 204 -29.69 -18.76 -6.60
N LEU A 205 -28.41 -19.09 -6.35
CA LEU A 205 -28.04 -20.41 -5.85
C LEU A 205 -28.54 -20.66 -4.43
N ALA A 206 -28.47 -19.64 -3.56
CA ALA A 206 -29.01 -19.71 -2.20
C ALA A 206 -30.52 -19.95 -2.20
N THR A 207 -31.27 -19.20 -3.04
CA THR A 207 -32.73 -19.36 -3.15
C THR A 207 -33.12 -20.74 -3.71
N ILE A 208 -32.41 -21.25 -4.71
CA ILE A 208 -32.61 -22.62 -5.23
C ILE A 208 -32.34 -23.66 -4.13
N GLY A 209 -31.25 -23.51 -3.38
CA GLY A 209 -30.89 -24.39 -2.27
C GLY A 209 -31.96 -24.43 -1.19
N VAL A 210 -32.48 -23.26 -0.78
CA VAL A 210 -33.58 -23.14 0.18
C VAL A 210 -34.86 -23.80 -0.35
N MET A 211 -35.23 -23.55 -1.62
CA MET A 211 -36.40 -24.19 -2.23
C MET A 211 -36.29 -25.71 -2.26
N TYR A 212 -35.12 -26.24 -2.60
CA TYR A 212 -34.86 -27.67 -2.59
C TYR A 212 -34.94 -28.26 -1.18
N TYR A 213 -34.32 -27.60 -0.19
CA TYR A 213 -34.39 -28.02 1.20
C TYR A 213 -35.83 -28.05 1.74
N LEU A 214 -36.62 -27.01 1.46
CA LEU A 214 -38.03 -26.94 1.86
C LEU A 214 -38.89 -28.01 1.18
N LYS A 215 -38.59 -28.36 -0.08
CA LYS A 215 -39.25 -29.45 -0.80
C LYS A 215 -38.88 -30.82 -0.18
N LYS A 216 -37.60 -31.04 0.12
CA LYS A 216 -37.09 -32.31 0.68
C LYS A 216 -37.56 -32.56 2.11
N THR A 217 -37.67 -31.52 2.93
CA THR A 217 -38.11 -31.64 4.33
C THR A 217 -39.63 -31.78 4.50
N GLY A 218 -40.41 -31.72 3.41
CA GLY A 218 -41.86 -31.92 3.44
C GLY A 218 -42.62 -30.87 4.29
N ILE A 219 -41.98 -29.76 4.66
CA ILE A 219 -42.56 -28.72 5.52
C ILE A 219 -43.83 -28.14 4.87
N ARG A 220 -43.86 -28.07 3.53
CA ARG A 220 -45.02 -27.62 2.77
C ARG A 220 -46.22 -28.58 2.87
N GLU A 221 -45.98 -29.89 2.91
CA GLU A 221 -47.03 -30.91 3.07
C GLU A 221 -47.51 -31.03 4.53
N LYS A 222 -46.58 -30.92 5.50
CA LYS A 222 -46.93 -30.91 6.93
C LYS A 222 -47.83 -29.73 7.29
N ARG A 223 -47.56 -28.53 6.77
CA ARG A 223 -48.44 -27.37 7.00
C ARG A 223 -49.83 -27.55 6.37
N LYS A 224 -49.92 -28.11 5.15
CA LYS A 224 -51.20 -28.33 4.47
C LYS A 224 -52.11 -29.30 5.24
N LYS A 225 -51.55 -30.41 5.74
CA LYS A 225 -52.29 -31.39 6.58
C LYS A 225 -52.73 -30.83 7.94
N VAL A 226 -52.02 -29.86 8.50
CA VAL A 226 -52.42 -29.21 9.76
C VAL A 226 -53.64 -28.30 9.53
N TYR A 227 -53.70 -27.57 8.42
CA TYR A 227 -54.84 -26.73 8.10
C TYR A 227 -56.11 -27.53 7.75
N GLU A 228 -55.98 -28.64 7.01
CA GLU A 228 -57.12 -29.55 6.73
C GLU A 228 -57.66 -30.27 7.97
N LYS A 229 -56.92 -30.29 9.08
CA LYS A 229 -57.35 -30.92 10.35
C LYS A 229 -58.00 -29.93 11.32
N ILE A 230 -57.97 -28.63 11.00
CA ILE A 230 -58.53 -27.54 11.81
C ILE A 230 -59.82 -26.97 11.17
N SER A 231 -60.12 -27.31 9.91
CA SER A 231 -61.45 -27.09 9.29
C SER A 231 -62.35 -28.31 9.50
#